data_AF-A0A2E1ZHT2-F1
#
_entry.id   AF-A0A2E1ZHT2-F1
#
_cell.length_a   1.000
_cell.length_b   1.000
_cell.length_c   1.000
_cell.angle_alpha   90.00
_cell.angle_beta   90.00
_cell.angle_gamma   90.00
#
_symmetry.space_group_name_H-M   'P 1'
#
loop_
_entity.id
_entity.type
_entity.pdbx_description
1 polymer ?
#
loop_
_entity_poly.entity_id
_entity_poly.type
_entity_poly.pdbx_seq_one_letter_code
_entity_poly.pdbx_strand_id
1 'polypeptide(L)'
;MFAPFFLNRQWALWSWLGGIFILVSTWYQVQLDVKITEWFRTFYDTLQKALSKPNSVTFEEFLTFLIEFMQIAGLWIIIMVITGFFVSHWVFRWRTAMTNRYQSLWKDVKHIEGAAQRIQEDTLKFARIMETLGVGLLDSIMTLFAFVPLLWGLSKQITALPWIGEVDHGLVWVAILAALGGTLLLALVGIKLPGIEFDIQKEEAAYRKELVLGEDDSERAKLSILEDLYYKVQGIHFRSYFHYLYFNACKWSYFQGMVIVPYIALAPTIVTGVVTLGFVQQIVRVFGRVESSLQYLVRSWSTIVELISVFKRLRAFENAIQPKTLVSEK
;
A
#
# COMPACT_ATOMS: atom_id res chain seq x y z
N MET A 1 -23.15 2.72 1.30
CA MET A 1 -22.02 2.24 0.51
C MET A 1 -21.70 0.78 0.83
N PHE A 2 -21.70 0.33 2.10
CA PHE A 2 -21.46 -1.08 2.45
C PHE A 2 -22.73 -1.95 2.44
N ALA A 3 -23.81 -1.45 3.03
CA ALA A 3 -25.09 -2.19 3.15
C ALA A 3 -25.60 -2.80 1.84
N PRO A 4 -25.58 -2.11 0.68
CA PRO A 4 -26.10 -2.66 -0.57
C PRO A 4 -25.41 -3.94 -1.05
N PHE A 5 -24.16 -4.16 -0.64
CA PHE A 5 -23.36 -5.32 -1.06
C PHE A 5 -23.31 -6.41 0.01
N PHE A 6 -23.10 -6.05 1.27
CA PHE A 6 -22.93 -7.02 2.37
C PHE A 6 -24.24 -7.52 2.99
N LEU A 7 -25.31 -6.70 2.95
CA LEU A 7 -26.61 -7.03 3.58
C LEU A 7 -27.69 -7.46 2.58
N ASN A 8 -27.46 -7.26 1.27
CA ASN A 8 -28.42 -7.65 0.24
C ASN A 8 -28.29 -9.14 -0.09
N ARG A 9 -29.40 -9.89 -0.01
CA ARG A 9 -29.44 -11.34 -0.34
C ARG A 9 -28.90 -11.66 -1.74
N GLN A 10 -29.11 -10.78 -2.73
CA GLN A 10 -28.61 -10.98 -4.09
C GLN A 10 -27.07 -11.05 -4.13
N TRP A 11 -26.40 -10.27 -3.29
CA TRP A 11 -24.94 -10.13 -3.26
C TRP A 11 -24.30 -10.86 -2.08
N ALA A 12 -25.08 -11.43 -1.15
CA ALA A 12 -24.57 -12.07 0.07
C ALA A 12 -23.53 -13.17 -0.21
N LEU A 13 -23.77 -14.02 -1.21
CA LEU A 13 -22.78 -15.05 -1.59
C LEU A 13 -21.50 -14.43 -2.12
N TRP A 14 -21.60 -13.45 -3.02
CA TRP A 14 -20.42 -12.79 -3.59
C TRP A 14 -19.64 -12.00 -2.55
N SER A 15 -20.32 -11.24 -1.69
CA SER A 15 -19.69 -10.43 -0.64
C SER A 15 -18.97 -11.30 0.38
N TRP A 16 -19.65 -12.26 1.00
CA TRP A 16 -19.07 -13.06 2.08
C TRP A 16 -18.15 -14.17 1.59
N LEU A 17 -18.60 -15.03 0.66
CA LEU A 17 -17.74 -16.11 0.15
C LEU A 17 -16.59 -15.55 -0.67
N GLY A 18 -16.82 -14.49 -1.43
CA GLY A 18 -15.75 -13.82 -2.15
C GLY A 18 -14.76 -13.14 -1.22
N GLY A 19 -15.22 -12.52 -0.13
CA GLY A 19 -14.35 -11.97 0.91
C GLY A 19 -13.50 -13.05 1.60
N ILE A 20 -14.09 -14.20 1.91
CA ILE A 20 -13.38 -15.37 2.47
C ILE A 20 -12.35 -15.90 1.46
N PHE A 21 -12.71 -16.01 0.19
CA PHE A 21 -11.78 -16.45 -0.86
C PHE A 21 -10.54 -15.54 -0.93
N ILE A 22 -10.74 -14.22 -0.97
CA ILE A 22 -9.65 -13.24 -0.97
C ILE A 22 -8.79 -13.38 0.29
N LEU A 23 -9.43 -13.52 1.46
CA LEU A 23 -8.72 -13.70 2.73
C LEU A 23 -7.84 -14.96 2.73
N VAL A 24 -8.41 -16.10 2.33
CA VAL A 24 -7.69 -17.38 2.31
C VAL A 24 -6.59 -17.37 1.27
N SER A 25 -6.84 -16.81 0.07
CA SER A 25 -5.84 -16.77 -0.98
C SER A 25 -4.67 -15.85 -0.62
N THR A 26 -4.93 -14.66 -0.08
CA THR A 26 -3.87 -13.77 0.44
C THR A 26 -3.09 -14.43 1.57
N TRP A 27 -3.76 -15.09 2.53
CA TRP A 27 -3.06 -15.81 3.59
C TRP A 27 -2.14 -16.91 3.03
N TYR A 28 -2.63 -17.67 2.04
CA TYR A 28 -1.85 -18.74 1.44
C TYR A 28 -0.64 -18.19 0.65
N GLN A 29 -0.78 -17.05 -0.03
CA GLN A 29 0.36 -16.35 -0.66
C GLN A 29 1.44 -15.99 0.36
N VAL A 30 1.05 -15.48 1.53
CA VAL A 30 2.00 -15.19 2.63
C VAL A 30 2.69 -16.47 3.12
N GLN A 31 2.00 -17.61 3.18
CA GLN A 31 2.65 -18.89 3.52
C GLN A 31 3.66 -19.34 2.45
N LEU A 32 3.35 -19.13 1.18
CA LEU A 32 4.31 -19.38 0.10
C LEU A 32 5.52 -18.44 0.21
N ASP A 33 5.33 -17.20 0.66
CA ASP A 33 6.43 -16.27 0.91
C ASP A 33 7.35 -16.72 2.06
N VAL A 34 6.79 -17.33 3.10
CA VAL A 34 7.56 -17.98 4.17
C VAL A 34 8.38 -19.13 3.60
N LYS A 35 7.78 -20.00 2.77
CA LYS A 35 8.48 -21.11 2.10
C LYS A 35 9.59 -20.63 1.17
N ILE A 36 9.36 -19.56 0.42
CA ILE A 36 10.40 -18.91 -0.41
C ILE A 36 11.56 -18.46 0.48
N THR A 37 11.26 -17.91 1.65
CA THR A 37 12.29 -17.44 2.59
C THR A 37 13.11 -18.59 3.18
N GLU A 38 12.48 -19.70 3.52
CA GLU A 38 13.17 -20.94 3.93
C GLU A 38 14.01 -21.52 2.78
N TRP A 39 13.47 -21.53 1.56
CA TRP A 39 14.20 -21.97 0.37
C TRP A 39 15.48 -21.15 0.16
N PHE A 40 15.40 -19.82 0.28
CA PHE A 40 16.59 -18.96 0.16
C PHE A 40 17.65 -19.30 1.20
N ARG A 41 17.26 -19.64 2.44
CA ARG A 41 18.22 -20.09 3.46
C ARG A 41 19.03 -21.28 2.95
N THR A 42 18.34 -22.36 2.58
CA THR A 42 18.97 -23.60 2.15
C THR A 42 19.77 -23.40 0.87
N PHE A 43 19.23 -22.62 -0.08
CA PHE A 43 19.92 -22.30 -1.33
C PHE A 43 21.26 -21.59 -1.08
N TYR A 44 21.31 -20.58 -0.22
CA TYR A 44 22.54 -19.85 0.06
C TYR A 44 23.57 -20.68 0.84
N ASP A 45 23.12 -21.55 1.75
CA ASP A 45 24.02 -22.50 2.43
C ASP A 45 24.64 -23.49 1.43
N THR A 46 23.83 -24.05 0.52
CA THR A 46 24.31 -24.94 -0.56
C THR A 46 25.22 -24.20 -1.54
N LEU A 47 24.88 -22.97 -1.93
CA LEU A 47 25.70 -22.15 -2.82
C LEU A 47 27.07 -21.86 -2.19
N GLN A 48 27.10 -21.47 -0.91
CA GLN A 48 28.35 -21.26 -0.19
C GLN A 48 29.20 -22.53 -0.15
N LYS A 49 28.59 -23.69 0.12
CA LYS A 49 29.25 -25.00 0.11
C LYS A 49 29.87 -25.30 -1.26
N ALA A 50 29.08 -25.16 -2.33
CA ALA A 50 29.52 -25.39 -3.72
C ALA A 50 30.71 -24.51 -4.11
N LEU A 51 30.70 -23.23 -3.72
CA LEU A 51 31.78 -22.28 -4.00
C LEU A 51 33.03 -22.49 -3.15
N SER A 52 32.87 -23.00 -1.92
CA SER A 52 33.99 -23.18 -0.99
C SER A 52 34.77 -24.49 -1.23
N LYS A 53 34.11 -25.53 -1.74
CA LYS A 53 34.72 -26.83 -2.00
C LYS A 53 34.32 -27.36 -3.38
N PRO A 54 35.27 -27.52 -4.32
CA PRO A 54 34.99 -28.09 -5.64
C PRO A 54 34.30 -29.45 -5.53
N ASN A 55 33.32 -29.70 -6.40
CA ASN A 55 32.54 -30.95 -6.47
C ASN A 55 31.80 -31.35 -5.18
N SER A 56 31.57 -30.40 -4.26
CA SER A 56 30.84 -30.66 -3.00
C SER A 56 29.32 -30.66 -3.13
N VAL A 57 28.81 -30.16 -4.27
CA VAL A 57 27.41 -30.14 -4.68
C VAL A 57 27.38 -30.57 -6.14
N THR A 58 26.51 -31.51 -6.49
CA THR A 58 26.40 -31.97 -7.87
C THR A 58 25.57 -30.99 -8.70
N PHE A 59 25.76 -31.01 -10.02
CA PHE A 59 24.93 -30.21 -10.92
C PHE A 59 23.44 -30.56 -10.79
N GLU A 60 23.12 -31.85 -10.64
CA GLU A 60 21.74 -32.33 -10.45
C GLU A 60 21.14 -31.81 -9.14
N GLU A 61 21.87 -31.90 -8.01
CA GLU A 61 21.44 -31.37 -6.72
C GLU A 61 21.17 -29.85 -6.79
N PHE A 62 22.04 -29.10 -7.49
CA PHE A 62 21.85 -27.67 -7.68
C PHE A 62 20.61 -27.34 -8.54
N LEU A 63 20.37 -28.10 -9.60
CA LEU A 63 19.16 -27.96 -10.42
C LEU A 63 17.88 -28.29 -9.65
N THR A 64 17.91 -29.28 -8.75
CA THR A 64 16.76 -29.60 -7.89
C THR A 64 16.32 -28.39 -7.07
N PHE A 65 17.26 -27.65 -6.45
CA PHE A 65 16.92 -26.42 -5.73
C PHE A 65 16.23 -25.38 -6.62
N LEU A 66 16.72 -25.18 -7.85
CA LEU A 66 16.10 -24.23 -8.77
C LEU A 66 14.69 -24.67 -9.22
N ILE A 67 14.48 -25.96 -9.44
CA ILE A 67 13.16 -26.51 -9.77
C ILE A 67 12.19 -26.35 -8.60
N GLU A 68 12.61 -26.62 -7.37
CA GLU A 68 11.81 -26.39 -6.17
C GLU A 68 11.38 -24.92 -6.06
N PHE A 69 12.29 -23.97 -6.31
CA PHE A 69 11.95 -22.55 -6.36
C PHE A 69 10.91 -22.26 -7.43
N MET A 70 11.08 -22.77 -8.65
CA MET A 70 10.13 -22.57 -9.75
C MET A 70 8.75 -23.13 -9.41
N GLN A 71 8.66 -24.25 -8.70
CA GLN A 71 7.38 -24.82 -8.26
C GLN A 71 6.66 -23.89 -7.26
N ILE A 72 7.39 -23.41 -6.24
CA ILE A 72 6.83 -22.51 -5.23
C ILE A 72 6.44 -21.17 -5.85
N ALA A 73 7.34 -20.56 -6.63
CA ALA A 73 7.12 -19.28 -7.29
C ALA A 73 6.01 -19.38 -8.35
N GLY A 74 5.96 -20.45 -9.13
CA GLY A 74 4.92 -20.71 -10.12
C GLY A 74 3.54 -20.81 -9.47
N LEU A 75 3.43 -21.56 -8.37
CA LEU A 75 2.19 -21.64 -7.59
C LEU A 75 1.80 -20.27 -7.01
N TRP A 76 2.77 -19.51 -6.48
CA TRP A 76 2.54 -18.16 -5.96
C TRP A 76 1.98 -17.22 -7.06
N ILE A 77 2.55 -17.25 -8.26
CA ILE A 77 2.10 -16.45 -9.42
C ILE A 77 0.68 -16.85 -9.83
N ILE A 78 0.39 -18.14 -9.93
CA ILE A 78 -0.96 -18.63 -10.30
C ILE A 78 -2.00 -18.08 -9.31
N ILE A 79 -1.72 -18.16 -8.01
CA ILE A 79 -2.63 -17.69 -6.97
C ILE A 79 -2.74 -16.16 -7.00
N MET A 80 -1.64 -15.44 -7.24
CA MET A 80 -1.65 -13.99 -7.41
C MET A 80 -2.55 -13.56 -8.55
N VAL A 81 -2.42 -14.19 -9.72
CA VAL A 81 -3.21 -13.85 -10.92
C VAL A 81 -4.69 -14.14 -10.70
N ILE A 82 -5.02 -15.33 -10.16
CA ILE A 82 -6.41 -15.70 -9.87
C ILE A 82 -7.02 -14.76 -8.82
N THR A 83 -6.28 -14.47 -7.75
CA THR A 83 -6.73 -13.57 -6.68
C THR A 83 -6.96 -12.17 -7.22
N GLY A 84 -6.00 -11.60 -7.95
CA GLY A 84 -6.12 -10.27 -8.54
C GLY A 84 -7.33 -10.16 -9.47
N PHE A 85 -7.48 -11.12 -10.39
CA PHE A 85 -8.65 -11.18 -11.27
C PHE A 85 -9.95 -11.24 -10.47
N PHE A 86 -10.02 -12.09 -9.45
CA PHE A 86 -11.22 -12.23 -8.62
C PHE A 86 -11.53 -10.96 -7.82
N VAL A 87 -10.52 -10.31 -7.23
CA VAL A 87 -10.66 -9.03 -6.50
C VAL A 87 -11.27 -7.97 -7.42
N SER A 88 -10.76 -7.79 -8.64
CA SER A 88 -11.30 -6.80 -9.58
C SER A 88 -12.78 -7.04 -9.86
N HIS A 89 -13.20 -8.30 -10.03
CA HIS A 89 -14.61 -8.66 -10.24
C HIS A 89 -15.46 -8.48 -8.98
N TRP A 90 -14.92 -8.83 -7.82
CA TRP A 90 -15.57 -8.70 -6.53
C TRP A 90 -15.87 -7.24 -6.19
N VAL A 91 -14.86 -6.37 -6.36
CA VAL A 91 -14.98 -4.92 -6.17
C VAL A 91 -15.91 -4.29 -7.21
N PHE A 92 -15.85 -4.73 -8.46
CA PHE A 92 -16.80 -4.25 -9.48
C PHE A 92 -18.25 -4.56 -9.10
N ARG A 93 -18.54 -5.77 -8.61
CA ARG A 93 -19.88 -6.16 -8.12
C ARG A 93 -20.32 -5.33 -6.91
N TRP A 94 -19.39 -4.99 -6.02
CA TRP A 94 -19.66 -4.06 -4.93
C TRP A 94 -20.05 -2.68 -5.48
N ARG A 95 -19.29 -2.14 -6.44
CA ARG A 95 -19.65 -0.90 -7.13
C ARG A 95 -21.04 -1.00 -7.78
N THR A 96 -21.35 -2.09 -8.48
CA THR A 96 -22.67 -2.31 -9.09
C THR A 96 -23.78 -2.28 -8.04
N ALA A 97 -23.59 -2.93 -6.90
CA ALA A 97 -24.57 -2.91 -5.81
C ALA A 97 -24.80 -1.49 -5.25
N MET A 98 -23.73 -0.70 -5.10
CA MET A 98 -23.83 0.70 -4.69
C MET A 98 -24.56 1.54 -5.74
N THR A 99 -24.15 1.46 -7.00
CA THR A 99 -24.74 2.23 -8.10
C THR A 99 -26.23 1.90 -8.29
N ASN A 100 -26.60 0.62 -8.30
CA ASN A 100 -28.00 0.21 -8.43
C ASN A 100 -28.87 0.77 -7.30
N ARG A 101 -28.35 0.78 -6.06
CA ARG A 101 -29.06 1.34 -4.90
C ARG A 101 -29.24 2.85 -5.03
N TYR A 102 -28.22 3.58 -5.45
CA TYR A 102 -28.32 5.04 -5.56
C TYR A 102 -29.15 5.47 -6.78
N GLN A 103 -29.08 4.73 -7.88
CA GLN A 103 -29.94 4.95 -9.05
C GLN A 103 -31.41 4.69 -8.74
N SER A 104 -31.73 3.67 -7.93
CA SER A 104 -33.14 3.43 -7.54
C SER A 104 -33.74 4.55 -6.69
N LEU A 105 -32.88 5.35 -6.04
CA LEU A 105 -33.25 6.54 -5.28
C LEU A 105 -33.17 7.83 -6.09
N TRP A 106 -32.89 7.76 -7.39
CA TRP A 106 -32.60 8.94 -8.21
C TRP A 106 -33.64 10.06 -8.07
N LYS A 107 -34.93 9.69 -8.03
CA LYS A 107 -36.03 10.65 -7.86
C LYS A 107 -35.90 11.47 -6.58
N ASP A 108 -35.41 10.86 -5.50
CA ASP A 108 -35.28 11.45 -4.17
C ASP A 108 -33.95 12.17 -3.98
N VAL A 109 -32.93 11.89 -4.79
CA VAL A 109 -31.56 12.44 -4.59
C VAL A 109 -31.12 13.41 -5.67
N LYS A 110 -31.83 13.50 -6.80
CA LYS A 110 -31.46 14.36 -7.93
C LYS A 110 -31.33 15.85 -7.58
N HIS A 111 -31.98 16.28 -6.49
CA HIS A 111 -31.93 17.66 -6.01
C HIS A 111 -30.70 17.95 -5.14
N ILE A 112 -29.95 16.92 -4.72
CA ILE A 112 -28.70 17.07 -3.99
C ILE A 112 -27.62 17.51 -4.98
N GLU A 113 -26.92 18.60 -4.64
CA GLU A 113 -25.83 19.11 -5.45
C GLU A 113 -24.76 18.03 -5.70
N GLY A 114 -24.41 17.82 -6.97
CA GLY A 114 -23.43 16.83 -7.38
C GLY A 114 -23.89 15.37 -7.28
N ALA A 115 -25.19 15.08 -7.15
CA ALA A 115 -25.71 13.70 -7.04
C ALA A 115 -25.21 12.77 -8.16
N ALA A 116 -25.21 13.22 -9.42
CA ALA A 116 -24.69 12.46 -10.56
C ALA A 116 -23.20 12.11 -10.39
N GLN A 117 -22.40 13.07 -9.91
CA GLN A 117 -20.98 12.87 -9.62
C GLN A 117 -20.78 11.86 -8.50
N ARG A 118 -21.59 11.92 -7.43
CA ARG A 118 -21.51 10.95 -6.32
C ARG A 118 -21.79 9.52 -6.80
N ILE A 119 -22.81 9.35 -7.63
CA ILE A 119 -23.22 8.03 -8.15
C ILE A 119 -22.18 7.47 -9.13
N GLN A 120 -21.62 8.30 -10.02
CA GLN A 120 -20.70 7.83 -11.05
C GLN A 120 -19.25 7.78 -10.58
N GLU A 121 -18.72 8.91 -10.12
CA GLU A 121 -17.29 9.12 -9.92
C GLU A 121 -16.86 8.63 -8.54
N ASP A 122 -17.59 8.99 -7.49
CA ASP A 122 -17.21 8.61 -6.12
C ASP A 122 -17.38 7.11 -5.88
N THR A 123 -18.41 6.46 -6.46
CA THR A 123 -18.53 4.99 -6.37
C THR A 123 -17.39 4.27 -7.10
N LEU A 124 -16.94 4.81 -8.24
CA LEU A 124 -15.80 4.27 -8.98
C LEU A 124 -14.50 4.43 -8.18
N LYS A 125 -14.22 5.63 -7.67
CA LYS A 125 -13.03 5.92 -6.86
C LYS A 125 -13.02 5.05 -5.61
N PHE A 126 -14.13 4.98 -4.89
CA PHE A 126 -14.26 4.12 -3.72
C PHE A 126 -13.91 2.67 -4.04
N ALA A 127 -14.48 2.12 -5.12
CA ALA A 127 -14.21 0.75 -5.55
C ALA A 127 -12.72 0.53 -5.85
N ARG A 128 -12.11 1.37 -6.68
CA ARG A 128 -10.67 1.27 -7.02
C ARG A 128 -9.75 1.40 -5.81
N ILE A 129 -10.10 2.28 -4.87
CA ILE A 129 -9.34 2.43 -3.63
C ILE A 129 -9.50 1.17 -2.75
N MET A 130 -10.70 0.60 -2.63
CA MET A 130 -10.90 -0.65 -1.90
C MET A 130 -10.15 -1.83 -2.51
N GLU A 131 -10.06 -1.92 -3.84
CA GLU A 131 -9.27 -2.93 -4.56
C GLU A 131 -7.78 -2.85 -4.20
N THR A 132 -7.22 -1.64 -4.20
CA THR A 132 -5.77 -1.44 -3.98
C THR A 132 -5.42 -1.38 -2.50
N LEU A 133 -6.05 -0.48 -1.76
CA LEU A 133 -5.78 -0.25 -0.34
C LEU A 133 -6.26 -1.42 0.53
N GLY A 134 -7.42 -1.99 0.22
CA GLY A 134 -8.01 -3.07 1.02
C GLY A 134 -7.17 -4.34 0.96
N VAL A 135 -6.80 -4.77 -0.24
CA VAL A 135 -5.97 -5.98 -0.43
C VAL A 135 -4.56 -5.76 0.09
N GLY A 136 -3.93 -4.60 -0.18
CA GLY A 136 -2.59 -4.33 0.33
C GLY A 136 -2.53 -4.22 1.86
N LEU A 137 -3.57 -3.68 2.51
CA LEU A 137 -3.67 -3.66 3.96
C LEU A 137 -3.82 -5.07 4.53
N LEU A 138 -4.65 -5.90 3.90
CA LEU A 138 -4.84 -7.29 4.29
C LEU A 138 -3.53 -8.10 4.18
N ASP A 139 -2.83 -7.97 3.05
CA ASP A 139 -1.52 -8.58 2.81
C ASP A 139 -0.49 -8.13 3.86
N SER A 140 -0.43 -6.83 4.16
CA SER A 140 0.49 -6.28 5.15
C SER A 140 0.22 -6.84 6.55
N ILE A 141 -1.04 -6.91 6.96
CA ILE A 141 -1.43 -7.47 8.26
C ILE A 141 -1.09 -8.96 8.33
N MET A 142 -1.44 -9.74 7.31
CA MET A 142 -1.13 -11.18 7.25
C MET A 142 0.37 -11.45 7.24
N THR A 143 1.13 -10.64 6.50
CA THR A 143 2.59 -10.70 6.48
C THR A 143 3.17 -10.42 7.86
N LEU A 144 2.68 -9.43 8.60
CA LEU A 144 3.13 -9.19 9.98
C LEU A 144 2.83 -10.39 10.89
N PHE A 145 1.64 -10.98 10.80
CA PHE A 145 1.28 -12.15 11.60
C PHE A 145 2.15 -13.37 11.30
N ALA A 146 2.64 -13.53 10.06
CA ALA A 146 3.53 -14.63 9.70
C ALA A 146 5.01 -14.33 10.00
N PHE A 147 5.49 -13.14 9.63
CA PHE A 147 6.91 -12.81 9.63
C PHE A 147 7.42 -12.23 10.95
N VAL A 148 6.58 -11.60 11.78
CA VAL A 148 7.03 -11.14 13.11
C VAL A 148 7.36 -12.33 14.03
N PRO A 149 6.52 -13.37 14.18
CA PRO A 149 6.88 -14.55 14.95
C PRO A 149 8.09 -15.30 14.38
N LEU A 150 8.21 -15.35 13.05
CA LEU A 150 9.38 -15.93 12.39
C LEU A 150 10.66 -15.15 12.73
N LEU A 151 10.63 -13.82 12.64
CA LEU A 151 11.75 -12.95 13.02
C LEU A 151 12.09 -13.10 14.50
N TRP A 152 11.08 -13.18 15.36
CA TRP A 152 11.23 -13.40 16.78
C TRP A 152 11.98 -14.71 17.08
N GLY A 153 11.60 -15.80 16.39
CA GLY A 153 12.25 -17.10 16.49
C GLY A 153 13.71 -17.07 16.01
N LEU A 154 13.97 -16.46 14.85
CA LEU A 154 15.32 -16.32 14.30
C LEU A 154 16.21 -15.45 15.20
N SER A 155 15.63 -14.41 15.83
CA SER A 155 16.38 -13.51 16.71
C SER A 155 16.90 -14.16 17.99
N LYS A 156 16.45 -15.37 18.34
CA LYS A 156 16.99 -16.12 19.50
C LYS A 156 18.47 -16.48 19.36
N GLN A 157 18.98 -16.60 18.13
CA GLN A 157 20.38 -16.90 17.88
C GLN A 157 21.26 -15.63 17.87
N ILE A 158 20.66 -14.46 18.09
CA ILE A 158 21.33 -13.16 18.08
C ILE A 158 21.19 -12.58 19.46
N THR A 159 22.24 -12.76 20.25
CA THR A 159 22.25 -12.35 21.65
C THR A 159 22.62 -10.90 21.84
N ALA A 160 23.35 -10.27 20.90
CA ALA A 160 23.82 -8.90 21.04
C ALA A 160 23.64 -8.03 19.79
N LEU A 161 23.21 -6.79 20.00
CA LEU A 161 23.18 -5.71 19.00
C LEU A 161 24.50 -4.92 19.03
N PRO A 162 24.92 -4.33 17.89
CA PRO A 162 26.12 -3.50 17.85
C PRO A 162 25.95 -2.28 18.78
N TRP A 163 27.01 -1.98 19.56
CA TRP A 163 27.09 -0.86 20.51
C TRP A 163 26.10 -0.87 21.70
N ILE A 164 24.99 -1.60 21.62
CA ILE A 164 23.97 -1.70 22.67
C ILE A 164 24.25 -2.87 23.61
N GLY A 165 24.81 -3.98 23.10
CA GLY A 165 25.04 -5.19 23.88
C GLY A 165 23.84 -6.15 23.82
N GLU A 166 23.64 -6.93 24.88
CA GLU A 166 22.66 -8.02 24.87
C GLU A 166 21.21 -7.50 24.89
N VAL A 167 20.42 -7.91 23.89
CA VAL A 167 19.01 -7.51 23.76
C VAL A 167 18.20 -8.70 23.26
N ASP A 168 17.32 -9.21 24.11
CA ASP A 168 16.40 -10.27 23.75
C ASP A 168 15.53 -9.86 22.56
N HIS A 169 15.57 -10.70 21.52
CA HIS A 169 14.83 -10.49 20.28
C HIS A 169 15.13 -9.14 19.59
N GLY A 170 16.38 -8.66 19.71
CA GLY A 170 16.83 -7.35 19.25
C GLY A 170 16.44 -7.00 17.80
N LEU A 171 16.41 -7.97 16.88
CA LEU A 171 16.03 -7.72 15.49
C LEU A 171 14.59 -7.22 15.31
N VAL A 172 13.66 -7.69 16.14
CA VAL A 172 12.25 -7.27 16.06
C VAL A 172 12.13 -5.80 16.47
N TRP A 173 12.83 -5.42 17.53
CA TRP A 173 12.90 -4.03 17.99
C TRP A 173 13.57 -3.13 16.95
N VAL A 174 14.66 -3.58 16.34
CA VAL A 174 15.32 -2.84 15.25
C VAL A 174 14.36 -2.64 14.08
N ALA A 175 13.60 -3.66 13.67
CA ALA A 175 12.63 -3.55 12.57
C ALA A 175 11.54 -2.52 12.87
N ILE A 176 10.96 -2.57 14.07
CA ILE A 176 9.91 -1.65 14.51
C ILE A 176 10.44 -0.22 14.60
N LEU A 177 11.57 -0.01 15.28
CA LEU A 177 12.15 1.32 15.48
C LEU A 177 12.59 1.94 14.15
N ALA A 178 13.19 1.16 13.26
CA ALA A 178 13.61 1.65 11.97
C ALA A 178 12.40 2.02 11.08
N ALA A 179 11.35 1.19 11.05
CA ALA A 179 10.13 1.48 10.31
C ALA A 179 9.40 2.72 10.86
N LEU A 180 9.25 2.84 12.19
CA LEU A 180 8.62 3.99 12.83
C LEU A 180 9.47 5.27 12.69
N GLY A 181 10.78 5.16 12.87
CA GLY A 181 11.72 6.27 12.70
C GLY A 181 11.71 6.81 11.28
N GLY A 182 11.72 5.92 10.29
CA GLY A 182 11.56 6.28 8.89
C GLY A 182 10.23 6.93 8.56
N THR A 183 9.14 6.36 9.10
CA THR A 183 7.80 6.96 8.99
C THR A 183 7.78 8.39 9.50
N LEU A 184 8.30 8.61 10.71
CA LEU A 184 8.35 9.92 11.34
C LEU A 184 9.23 10.88 10.53
N LEU A 185 10.40 10.42 10.06
CA LEU A 185 11.29 11.21 9.22
C LEU A 185 10.58 11.67 7.94
N LEU A 186 9.91 10.77 7.22
CA LEU A 186 9.20 11.12 5.98
C LEU A 186 8.01 12.04 6.24
N ALA A 187 7.29 11.84 7.35
CA ALA A 187 6.20 12.73 7.75
C ALA A 187 6.71 14.15 8.05
N LEU A 188 7.83 14.29 8.76
CA LEU A 188 8.44 15.58 9.08
C LEU A 188 8.93 16.31 7.82
N VAL A 189 9.61 15.61 6.92
CA VAL A 189 10.12 16.19 5.67
C VAL A 189 8.98 16.53 4.70
N GLY A 190 7.91 15.73 4.69
CA GLY A 190 6.75 15.88 3.79
C GLY A 190 5.67 16.84 4.28
N ILE A 191 5.77 17.42 5.49
CA ILE A 191 4.68 18.17 6.14
C ILE A 191 4.13 19.34 5.32
N LYS A 192 4.96 19.95 4.46
CA LYS A 192 4.58 21.09 3.62
C LYS A 192 3.93 20.70 2.29
N LEU A 193 4.09 19.45 1.82
CA LEU A 193 3.60 19.01 0.51
C LEU A 193 2.08 19.16 0.34
N PRO A 194 1.23 18.83 1.34
CA PRO A 194 -0.22 19.00 1.20
C PRO A 194 -0.64 20.45 0.97
N GLY A 195 0.05 21.41 1.61
CA GLY A 195 -0.21 22.84 1.41
C GLY A 195 0.15 23.30 0.00
N ILE A 196 1.27 22.80 -0.54
CA ILE A 196 1.69 23.11 -1.92
C ILE A 196 0.69 22.53 -2.92
N GLU A 197 0.22 21.31 -2.72
CA GLU A 197 -0.77 20.70 -3.62
C GLU A 197 -2.09 21.48 -3.65
N PHE A 198 -2.53 21.99 -2.49
CA PHE A 198 -3.68 22.88 -2.40
C PHE A 198 -3.46 24.19 -3.18
N ASP A 199 -2.27 24.80 -3.03
CA ASP A 199 -1.92 26.01 -3.77
C ASP A 199 -1.87 25.77 -5.29
N ILE A 200 -1.35 24.61 -5.74
CA ILE A 200 -1.39 24.21 -7.17
C ILE A 200 -2.83 24.15 -7.66
N GLN A 201 -3.71 23.43 -6.95
CA GLN A 201 -5.11 23.30 -7.34
C GLN A 201 -5.82 24.65 -7.42
N LYS A 202 -5.48 25.59 -6.53
CA LYS A 202 -6.04 26.93 -6.52
C LYS A 202 -5.62 27.74 -7.75
N GLU A 203 -4.33 27.79 -8.06
CA GLU A 203 -3.81 28.57 -9.21
C GLU A 203 -4.25 27.95 -10.54
N GLU A 204 -4.22 26.61 -10.68
CA GLU A 204 -4.72 25.89 -11.85
C GLU A 204 -6.23 26.13 -12.06
N ALA A 205 -7.02 26.15 -10.99
CA ALA A 205 -8.44 26.44 -11.07
C ALA A 205 -8.73 27.88 -11.49
N ALA A 206 -7.91 28.85 -11.02
CA ALA A 206 -8.03 30.25 -11.44
C ALA A 206 -7.72 30.41 -12.93
N TYR A 207 -6.63 29.81 -13.40
CA TYR A 207 -6.28 29.79 -14.83
C TYR A 207 -7.38 29.15 -15.69
N ARG A 208 -7.84 27.95 -15.31
CA ARG A 208 -8.94 27.26 -16.02
C ARG A 208 -10.23 28.10 -16.04
N LYS A 209 -10.57 28.76 -14.93
CA LYS A 209 -11.77 29.59 -14.85
C LYS A 209 -11.72 30.73 -15.85
N GLU A 210 -10.56 31.38 -16.02
CA GLU A 210 -10.42 32.47 -16.99
C GLU A 210 -10.62 31.99 -18.43
N LEU A 211 -10.06 30.82 -18.77
CA LEU A 211 -10.25 30.22 -20.09
C LEU A 211 -11.72 29.90 -20.37
N VAL A 212 -12.43 29.31 -19.42
CA VAL A 212 -13.86 28.99 -19.56
C VAL A 212 -14.70 30.26 -19.76
N LEU A 213 -14.39 31.33 -19.01
CA LEU A 213 -15.07 32.61 -19.23
C LEU A 213 -14.78 33.21 -20.62
N GLY A 214 -13.61 32.94 -21.18
CA GLY A 214 -13.25 33.32 -22.55
C GLY A 214 -13.97 32.53 -23.65
N GLU A 215 -14.59 31.39 -23.34
CA GLU A 215 -15.40 30.66 -24.32
C GLU A 215 -16.68 31.44 -24.67
N ASP A 216 -17.27 32.11 -23.67
CA ASP A 216 -18.55 32.82 -23.80
C ASP A 216 -18.42 34.35 -23.93
N ASP A 217 -17.29 34.96 -23.53
CA ASP A 217 -17.07 36.41 -23.54
C ASP A 217 -15.73 36.79 -24.21
N SER A 218 -15.80 37.51 -25.34
CA SER A 218 -14.63 37.94 -26.12
C SER A 218 -13.74 38.97 -25.42
N GLU A 219 -14.22 39.61 -24.35
CA GLU A 219 -13.43 40.53 -23.53
C GLU A 219 -12.68 39.83 -22.39
N ARG A 220 -12.94 38.53 -22.16
CA ARG A 220 -12.23 37.65 -21.21
C ARG A 220 -11.09 36.90 -21.88
N ALA A 221 -10.28 36.19 -21.08
CA ALA A 221 -9.16 35.39 -21.58
C ALA A 221 -8.17 36.19 -22.47
N LYS A 222 -8.05 37.49 -22.21
CA LYS A 222 -7.04 38.33 -22.86
C LYS A 222 -5.66 37.75 -22.57
N LEU A 223 -4.80 37.75 -23.59
CA LEU A 223 -3.46 37.14 -23.52
C LEU A 223 -2.69 37.59 -22.28
N SER A 224 -2.70 38.89 -21.95
CA SER A 224 -2.01 39.43 -20.78
C SER A 224 -2.53 38.89 -19.43
N ILE A 225 -3.83 38.61 -19.31
CA ILE A 225 -4.43 38.03 -18.09
C ILE A 225 -4.06 36.56 -17.99
N LEU A 226 -4.12 35.83 -19.10
CA LEU A 226 -3.74 34.42 -19.15
C LEU A 226 -2.25 34.23 -18.84
N GLU A 227 -1.38 35.11 -19.34
CA GLU A 227 0.05 35.10 -19.04
C GLU A 227 0.33 35.32 -17.54
N ASP A 228 -0.35 36.27 -16.89
CA ASP A 228 -0.20 36.51 -15.44
C ASP A 228 -0.68 35.31 -14.60
N LEU A 229 -1.84 34.74 -14.95
CA LEU A 229 -2.36 33.56 -14.28
C LEU A 229 -1.45 32.35 -14.47
N TYR A 230 -0.95 32.14 -15.69
CA TYR A 230 -0.05 31.04 -15.98
C TYR A 230 1.32 31.23 -15.31
N TYR A 231 1.80 32.46 -15.16
CA TYR A 231 3.01 32.75 -14.39
C TYR A 231 2.88 32.32 -12.93
N LYS A 232 1.70 32.53 -12.31
CA LYS A 232 1.42 32.03 -10.95
C LYS A 232 1.40 30.51 -10.88
N VAL A 233 0.78 29.86 -11.87
CA VAL A 233 0.81 28.38 -12.02
C VAL A 233 2.25 27.88 -12.11
N GLN A 234 3.08 28.48 -12.97
CA GLN A 234 4.50 28.14 -13.08
C GLN A 234 5.24 28.32 -11.74
N GLY A 235 5.02 29.46 -11.07
CA GLY A 235 5.65 29.77 -9.78
C GLY A 235 5.37 28.72 -8.70
N ILE A 236 4.11 28.27 -8.58
CA ILE A 236 3.76 27.25 -7.60
C ILE A 236 4.32 25.86 -7.98
N HIS A 237 4.38 25.51 -9.27
CA HIS A 237 5.02 24.27 -9.73
C HIS A 237 6.53 24.27 -9.47
N PHE A 238 7.24 25.38 -9.69
CA PHE A 238 8.67 25.47 -9.35
C PHE A 238 8.92 25.28 -7.85
N ARG A 239 8.08 25.88 -7.00
CA ARG A 239 8.14 25.67 -5.55
C ARG A 239 7.87 24.20 -5.20
N SER A 240 6.91 23.57 -5.86
CA SER A 240 6.59 22.15 -5.72
C SER A 240 7.79 21.27 -6.07
N TYR A 241 8.41 21.49 -7.23
CA TYR A 241 9.59 20.74 -7.66
C TYR A 241 10.72 20.79 -6.64
N PHE A 242 11.01 21.95 -6.07
CA PHE A 242 12.03 22.06 -5.02
C PHE A 242 11.66 21.27 -3.76
N HIS A 243 10.39 21.29 -3.34
CA HIS A 243 9.95 20.53 -2.16
C HIS A 243 9.97 19.02 -2.40
N TYR A 244 9.55 18.58 -3.58
CA TYR A 244 9.64 17.18 -3.98
C TYR A 244 11.08 16.72 -4.18
N LEU A 245 12.01 17.58 -4.60
CA LEU A 245 13.43 17.22 -4.76
C LEU A 245 14.02 16.71 -3.44
N TYR A 246 13.97 17.51 -2.37
CA TYR A 246 14.55 17.09 -1.09
C TYR A 246 13.72 15.99 -0.43
N PHE A 247 12.38 16.00 -0.57
CA PHE A 247 11.53 14.94 -0.05
C PHE A 247 11.87 13.59 -0.70
N ASN A 248 12.01 13.56 -2.02
CA ASN A 248 12.39 12.36 -2.75
C ASN A 248 13.82 11.93 -2.41
N ALA A 249 14.76 12.87 -2.26
CA ALA A 249 16.10 12.54 -1.79
C ALA A 249 16.05 11.83 -0.43
N CYS A 250 15.36 12.39 0.57
CA CYS A 250 15.19 11.75 1.87
C CYS A 250 14.47 10.39 1.77
N LYS A 251 13.39 10.30 0.98
CA LYS A 251 12.61 9.06 0.77
C LYS A 251 13.45 7.93 0.21
N TRP A 252 14.19 8.20 -0.86
CA TRP A 252 15.02 7.18 -1.51
C TRP A 252 16.26 6.84 -0.69
N SER A 253 16.90 7.82 -0.03
CA SER A 253 17.99 7.57 0.91
C SER A 253 17.52 6.70 2.08
N TYR A 254 16.32 6.95 2.61
CA TYR A 254 15.73 6.12 3.65
C TYR A 254 15.56 4.67 3.18
N PHE A 255 14.87 4.44 2.05
CA PHE A 255 14.66 3.08 1.54
C PHE A 255 15.98 2.36 1.25
N GLN A 256 16.97 3.05 0.69
CA GLN A 256 18.28 2.47 0.42
C GLN A 256 19.05 2.16 1.71
N GLY A 257 18.95 3.02 2.72
CA GLY A 257 19.55 2.79 4.04
C GLY A 257 18.94 1.59 4.75
N MET A 258 17.63 1.37 4.61
CA MET A 258 16.94 0.22 5.21
C MET A 258 17.46 -1.13 4.72
N VAL A 259 18.03 -1.21 3.51
CA VAL A 259 18.63 -2.44 2.97
C VAL A 259 19.81 -2.92 3.84
N ILE A 260 20.57 -2.01 4.44
CA ILE A 260 21.78 -2.36 5.22
C ILE A 260 21.52 -2.52 6.72
N VAL A 261 20.41 -2.02 7.24
CA VAL A 261 20.04 -2.10 8.66
C VAL A 261 20.11 -3.52 9.24
N PRO A 262 19.54 -4.57 8.62
CA PRO A 262 19.65 -5.92 9.17
C PRO A 262 21.10 -6.41 9.22
N TYR A 263 21.94 -6.05 8.25
CA TYR A 263 23.37 -6.42 8.27
C TYR A 263 24.13 -5.72 9.39
N ILE A 264 23.85 -4.45 9.65
CA ILE A 264 24.43 -3.71 10.78
C ILE A 264 24.02 -4.38 12.09
N ALA A 265 22.72 -4.65 12.26
CA ALA A 265 22.21 -5.30 13.46
C ALA A 265 22.82 -6.70 13.70
N LEU A 266 23.09 -7.44 12.62
CA LEU A 266 23.71 -8.77 12.66
C LEU A 266 25.24 -8.75 12.73
N ALA A 267 25.89 -7.59 12.56
CA ALA A 267 27.33 -7.52 12.36
C ALA A 267 28.13 -8.22 13.48
N PRO A 268 27.83 -8.05 14.78
CA PRO A 268 28.56 -8.76 15.84
C PRO A 268 28.47 -10.29 15.68
N THR A 269 27.28 -10.82 15.41
CA THR A 269 27.03 -12.26 15.24
C THR A 269 27.66 -12.82 13.96
N ILE A 270 27.66 -12.05 12.87
CA ILE A 270 28.31 -12.45 11.61
C ILE A 270 29.82 -12.60 11.81
N VAL A 271 30.44 -11.64 12.51
CA VAL A 271 31.90 -11.62 12.73
C VAL A 271 32.39 -12.77 13.61
N THR A 272 31.55 -13.32 14.51
CA THR A 272 31.91 -14.52 15.28
C THR A 272 31.92 -15.81 14.44
N GLY A 273 31.33 -15.81 13.24
CA GLY A 273 31.28 -16.97 12.35
C GLY A 273 30.36 -18.10 12.81
N VAL A 274 29.50 -17.87 13.81
CA VAL A 274 28.59 -18.90 14.35
C VAL A 274 27.33 -19.10 13.51
N VAL A 275 27.04 -18.18 12.59
CA VAL A 275 25.87 -18.22 11.71
C VAL A 275 26.28 -18.50 10.26
N THR A 276 25.41 -19.20 9.53
CA THR A 276 25.63 -19.50 8.11
C THR A 276 25.18 -18.36 7.20
N LEU A 277 25.66 -18.32 5.95
CA LEU A 277 25.21 -17.33 4.96
C LEU A 277 23.70 -17.43 4.73
N GLY A 278 23.17 -18.65 4.62
CA GLY A 278 21.74 -18.90 4.47
C GLY A 278 20.91 -18.33 5.62
N PHE A 279 21.38 -18.49 6.86
CA PHE A 279 20.73 -17.91 8.03
C PHE A 279 20.68 -16.37 7.97
N VAL A 280 21.80 -15.72 7.60
CA VAL A 280 21.84 -14.26 7.42
C VAL A 280 20.87 -13.81 6.33
N GLN A 281 20.84 -14.51 5.19
CA GLN A 281 19.95 -14.18 4.08
C GLN A 281 18.48 -14.40 4.44
N GLN A 282 18.17 -15.42 5.24
CA GLN A 282 16.83 -15.64 5.78
C GLN A 282 16.39 -14.45 6.63
N ILE A 283 17.21 -14.01 7.58
CA ILE A 283 16.89 -12.87 8.45
C ILE A 283 16.70 -11.60 7.65
N VAL A 284 17.61 -11.28 6.73
CA VAL A 284 17.51 -10.05 5.93
C VAL A 284 16.18 -10.01 5.17
N ARG A 285 15.75 -11.14 4.60
CA ARG A 285 14.47 -11.26 3.91
C ARG A 285 13.28 -11.13 4.85
N VAL A 286 13.30 -11.82 6.00
CA VAL A 286 12.24 -11.72 7.02
C VAL A 286 12.12 -10.30 7.56
N PHE A 287 13.25 -9.66 7.86
CA PHE A 287 13.32 -8.27 8.31
C PHE A 287 12.69 -7.32 7.29
N GLY A 288 13.08 -7.45 6.01
CA GLY A 288 12.52 -6.63 4.93
C GLY A 288 11.00 -6.83 4.76
N ARG A 289 10.49 -8.05 4.97
CA ARG A 289 9.04 -8.31 4.98
C ARG A 289 8.33 -7.57 6.11
N VAL A 290 8.83 -7.66 7.34
CA VAL A 290 8.27 -6.95 8.51
C VAL A 290 8.31 -5.44 8.31
N GLU A 291 9.47 -4.91 7.94
CA GLU A 291 9.72 -3.49 7.70
C GLU A 291 8.77 -2.92 6.65
N SER A 292 8.64 -3.63 5.52
CA SER A 292 7.79 -3.21 4.42
C SER A 292 6.32 -3.19 4.84
N SER A 293 5.85 -4.23 5.53
CA SER A 293 4.46 -4.28 6.00
C SER A 293 4.13 -3.19 7.02
N LEU A 294 5.06 -2.85 7.93
CA LEU A 294 4.89 -1.73 8.87
C LEU A 294 4.76 -0.38 8.16
N GLN A 295 5.48 -0.20 7.05
CA GLN A 295 5.46 1.04 6.27
C GLN A 295 4.31 1.16 5.27
N TYR A 296 3.52 0.11 5.10
CA TYR A 296 2.45 0.09 4.10
C TYR A 296 1.53 1.31 4.22
N LEU A 297 1.05 1.62 5.43
CA LEU A 297 0.17 2.77 5.68
C LEU A 297 0.77 4.11 5.24
N VAL A 298 2.08 4.28 5.43
CA VAL A 298 2.80 5.50 5.09
C VAL A 298 2.96 5.63 3.58
N ARG A 299 3.31 4.53 2.91
CA ARG A 299 3.43 4.49 1.45
C ARG A 299 2.08 4.69 0.75
N SER A 300 1.00 4.24 1.39
CA SER A 300 -0.37 4.39 0.90
C SER A 300 -1.07 5.66 1.40
N TRP A 301 -0.37 6.60 2.03
CA TRP A 301 -0.97 7.78 2.67
C TRP A 301 -1.86 8.61 1.72
N SER A 302 -1.38 8.91 0.51
CA SER A 302 -2.17 9.66 -0.48
C SER A 302 -3.48 8.95 -0.84
N THR A 303 -3.45 7.64 -1.01
CA THR A 303 -4.63 6.80 -1.27
C THR A 303 -5.59 6.78 -0.07
N ILE A 304 -5.06 6.76 1.16
CA ILE A 304 -5.87 6.85 2.38
C ILE A 304 -6.59 8.20 2.46
N VAL A 305 -5.90 9.31 2.16
CA VAL A 305 -6.51 10.65 2.13
C VAL A 305 -7.62 10.72 1.08
N GLU A 306 -7.38 10.15 -0.11
CA GLU A 306 -8.39 10.05 -1.16
C GLU A 306 -9.61 9.25 -0.68
N LEU A 307 -9.39 8.10 -0.02
CA LEU A 307 -10.46 7.29 0.56
C LEU A 307 -11.29 8.09 1.55
N ILE A 308 -10.65 8.80 2.47
CA ILE A 308 -11.34 9.62 3.49
C ILE A 308 -12.22 10.68 2.80
N SER A 309 -11.70 11.31 1.74
CA SER A 309 -12.42 12.33 0.98
C SER A 309 -13.65 11.75 0.27
N VAL A 310 -13.50 10.64 -0.45
CA VAL A 310 -14.60 9.93 -1.12
C VAL A 310 -15.62 9.41 -0.11
N PHE A 311 -15.15 8.82 0.98
CA PHE A 311 -16.01 8.28 2.05
C PHE A 311 -16.87 9.37 2.69
N LYS A 312 -16.29 10.53 3.02
CA LYS A 312 -17.04 11.68 3.57
C LYS A 312 -18.16 12.12 2.62
N ARG A 313 -17.85 12.22 1.32
CA ARG A 313 -18.83 12.66 0.29
C ARG A 313 -19.94 11.63 0.08
N LEU A 314 -19.61 10.35 -0.02
CA LEU A 314 -20.60 9.28 -0.10
C LEU A 314 -21.45 9.19 1.17
N ARG A 315 -20.86 9.35 2.36
CA ARG A 315 -21.61 9.29 3.62
C ARG A 315 -22.54 10.49 3.79
N ALA A 316 -22.10 11.69 3.42
CA ALA A 316 -22.97 12.87 3.37
C ALA A 316 -24.14 12.66 2.41
N PHE A 317 -23.88 12.08 1.23
CA PHE A 317 -24.92 11.72 0.26
C PHE A 317 -25.91 10.70 0.83
N GLU A 318 -25.45 9.66 1.53
CA GLU A 318 -26.31 8.68 2.20
C GLU A 318 -27.12 9.27 3.37
N ASN A 319 -26.54 10.20 4.13
CA ASN A 319 -27.26 10.87 5.21
C ASN A 319 -28.37 11.79 4.67
N ALA A 320 -28.15 12.41 3.50
CA ALA A 320 -29.18 13.21 2.83
C ALA A 320 -30.31 12.35 2.23
N ILE A 321 -30.05 11.06 1.96
CA ILE A 321 -31.05 10.06 1.52
C ILE A 321 -31.95 9.61 2.68
N GLN A 322 -31.41 9.47 3.89
CA GLN A 322 -32.21 9.09 5.05
C GLN A 322 -33.17 10.23 5.39
N PRO A 323 -34.50 10.02 5.30
CA PRO A 323 -35.43 11.10 5.55
C PRO A 323 -35.38 11.52 7.03
N LYS A 324 -35.70 12.79 7.23
CA LYS A 324 -36.41 13.34 8.39
C LYS A 324 -37.73 12.58 8.65
N THR A 325 -37.68 11.29 8.97
CA THR A 325 -38.85 10.43 9.30
C THR A 325 -38.93 10.14 10.80
N LEU A 326 -38.64 11.12 11.67
CA LEU A 326 -38.87 10.96 13.12
C LEU A 326 -39.40 12.20 13.86
N VAL A 327 -39.69 13.35 13.22
CA VAL A 327 -40.30 14.49 13.92
C VAL A 327 -41.29 15.23 13.03
N SER A 328 -42.47 14.64 12.83
CA SER A 328 -43.68 15.31 12.35
C SER A 328 -44.84 14.32 12.43
N GLU A 329 -45.11 13.82 13.64
CA GLU A 329 -46.41 13.27 14.04
C GLU A 329 -46.32 12.90 15.52
N LYS A 330 -46.63 13.86 16.39
CA LYS A 330 -47.38 13.68 17.63
C LYS A 330 -47.90 15.03 18.10
#